data_AF-N1RG07-F1
#
_entry.id   AF-N1RG07-F1
#
_cell.length_a   1.000
_cell.length_b   1.000
_cell.length_c   1.000
_cell.angle_alpha   90.00
_cell.angle_beta   90.00
_cell.angle_gamma   90.00
#
_symmetry.space_group_name_H-M   'P 1'
#
loop_
_entity.id
_entity.type
_entity.pdbx_description
1 polymer ?
#
loop_
_entity_poly.entity_id
_entity_poly.type
_entity_poly.pdbx_seq_one_letter_code
_entity_poly.pdbx_strand_id
1 'polypeptide(L)'
;MASLPSYQDAVSPDWLPLVAPYVSPKDYPALCGVNRRYWDVFAPRIWGRIPRSDTVTGLDDAEYDLDWLLNSVFNGVSRMRSETLSLVRVFDARSIRGTYSLSMGVNLNTKLKNAVKFLPNLNCILIDGHEDLDPSESFAEVGHQIQLLSMAGCHVSLSIKFINTLRGIVYLDLSYVSGSLRPLFQDDVLPELRVLKIQGKEVDDTTVENLTARFGTRLWSLDLINNKLTDQALDSIGAHCLWPADLRSDTNFDVEDAADAVCRGLQGEDPYFPPASFQTSQGLTHLNVSGNRVSSLGIMKLLTLCRGRLEQFSCDSMMFVPPLKGTMAAVWWPKAAKLYGFYATHTLRPVLSSNLRVVKLHHSVVTQIPTLELEGFSSMACLHIAEKILLPRAEMAFPEPFVPDMNPRITSLTLTHIPRRSSGPLINRLVSFLKLLSAQERALFDLSSRRGPSVLAGLRHFRLEFEQDAYEGDAYIAGEIDAEELLNSGDKGFSFFGDEAGGRPRPIRELATPPPQKRDLTEFSVSQGEQDLETEHLDIDVWVDGKSTTVKVWVGSASNENVLSELKQFRLEGRAKYLKLQGQSASGTCPPGPPHGFWLGKLEVSTHQGTLRSKTADYWR
;
A
#
# COMPACT_ATOMS: atom_id res chain seq x y z
N MET A 1 -31.19 -19.23 -24.00
CA MET A 1 -31.72 -18.69 -22.72
C MET A 1 -31.39 -19.71 -21.65
N ALA A 2 -30.53 -19.38 -20.68
CA ALA A 2 -30.27 -20.27 -19.55
C ALA A 2 -31.53 -20.34 -18.69
N SER A 3 -32.03 -21.55 -18.42
CA SER A 3 -33.19 -21.76 -17.55
C SER A 3 -32.88 -21.29 -16.14
N LEU A 4 -33.80 -20.56 -15.52
CA LEU A 4 -33.70 -20.17 -14.11
C LEU A 4 -33.65 -21.43 -13.22
N PRO A 5 -32.85 -21.43 -12.14
CA PRO A 5 -32.73 -22.58 -11.25
C PRO A 5 -34.07 -22.92 -10.60
N SER A 6 -34.33 -24.22 -10.40
CA SER A 6 -35.55 -24.67 -9.72
C SER A 6 -35.50 -24.31 -8.23
N TYR A 7 -36.66 -24.31 -7.55
CA TYR A 7 -36.72 -24.14 -6.10
C TYR A 7 -35.85 -25.17 -5.36
N GLN A 8 -35.77 -26.40 -5.86
CA GLN A 8 -34.88 -27.41 -5.30
C GLN A 8 -33.40 -27.07 -5.48
N ASP A 9 -33.01 -26.53 -6.64
CA ASP A 9 -31.63 -26.08 -6.88
C ASP A 9 -31.25 -24.88 -6.00
N ALA A 10 -32.23 -24.04 -5.64
CA ALA A 10 -32.03 -22.88 -4.77
C ALA A 10 -31.95 -23.23 -3.27
N VAL A 11 -32.54 -24.35 -2.83
CA VAL A 11 -32.66 -24.75 -1.42
C VAL A 11 -31.79 -25.96 -1.07
N SER A 12 -31.16 -26.60 -2.07
CA SER A 12 -30.20 -27.70 -1.88
C SER A 12 -28.71 -27.36 -1.72
N PRO A 13 -28.20 -26.09 -1.76
CA PRO A 13 -26.77 -25.88 -1.60
C PRO A 13 -26.32 -26.28 -0.20
N ASP A 14 -25.14 -26.91 -0.11
CA ASP A 14 -24.57 -27.31 1.16
C ASP A 14 -24.31 -26.06 2.02
N TRP A 15 -25.07 -25.92 3.11
CA TRP A 15 -24.96 -24.79 4.02
C TRP A 15 -23.63 -24.78 4.77
N LEU A 16 -22.98 -25.94 4.94
CA LEU A 16 -21.81 -26.07 5.80
C LEU A 16 -20.60 -25.29 5.26
N PRO A 17 -20.23 -25.38 3.95
CA PRO A 17 -19.25 -24.48 3.34
C PRO A 17 -19.61 -22.99 3.42
N LEU A 18 -20.90 -22.64 3.41
CA LEU A 18 -21.36 -21.25 3.48
C LEU A 18 -21.19 -20.64 4.87
N VAL A 19 -21.42 -21.45 5.92
CA VAL A 19 -21.29 -21.01 7.31
C VAL A 19 -19.86 -21.12 7.82
N ALA A 20 -19.05 -22.04 7.27
CA ALA A 20 -17.69 -22.31 7.73
C ALA A 20 -16.78 -21.06 7.88
N PRO A 21 -16.78 -20.05 6.97
CA PRO A 21 -15.99 -18.83 7.13
C PRO A 21 -16.34 -18.01 8.38
N TYR A 22 -17.56 -18.13 8.90
CA TYR A 22 -18.06 -17.38 10.05
C TYR A 22 -17.83 -18.10 11.39
N VAL A 23 -17.26 -19.30 11.35
CA VAL A 23 -16.97 -20.10 12.55
C VAL A 23 -15.60 -19.69 13.10
N SER A 24 -15.49 -19.59 14.42
CA SER A 24 -14.21 -19.27 15.07
C SER A 24 -13.14 -20.32 14.74
N PRO A 25 -11.90 -19.91 14.36
CA PRO A 25 -10.79 -20.83 14.10
C PRO A 25 -10.47 -21.80 15.25
N LYS A 26 -10.80 -21.41 16.50
CA LYS A 26 -10.60 -22.22 17.70
C LYS A 26 -11.48 -23.47 17.73
N ASP A 27 -12.62 -23.44 17.06
CA ASP A 27 -13.60 -24.54 17.06
C ASP A 27 -13.32 -25.55 15.93
N TYR A 28 -12.48 -25.21 14.95
CA TYR A 28 -12.21 -26.07 13.80
C TYR A 28 -11.71 -27.47 14.19
N PRO A 29 -10.78 -27.66 15.16
CA PRO A 29 -10.32 -28.99 15.54
C PRO A 29 -11.44 -29.87 16.10
N ALA A 30 -12.35 -29.29 16.92
CA ALA A 30 -13.49 -30.01 17.47
C ALA A 30 -14.49 -30.38 16.35
N LEU A 31 -14.72 -29.47 15.42
CA LEU A 31 -15.60 -29.67 14.27
C LEU A 31 -15.09 -30.77 13.33
N CYS A 32 -13.78 -30.85 13.10
CA CYS A 32 -13.16 -31.95 12.35
C CYS A 32 -13.40 -33.33 12.98
N GLY A 33 -13.66 -33.41 14.29
CA GLY A 33 -13.95 -34.64 15.00
C GLY A 33 -15.40 -35.12 14.88
N VAL A 34 -16.33 -34.30 14.35
CA VAL A 34 -17.77 -34.61 14.33
C VAL A 34 -18.08 -35.75 13.36
N ASN A 35 -17.69 -35.60 12.09
CA ASN A 35 -17.82 -36.63 11.06
C ASN A 35 -16.95 -36.27 9.83
N ARG A 36 -16.92 -37.17 8.84
CA ARG A 36 -16.13 -36.96 7.61
C ARG A 36 -16.55 -35.71 6.82
N ARG A 37 -17.85 -35.39 6.77
CA ARG A 37 -18.36 -34.19 6.09
C ARG A 37 -17.83 -32.90 6.73
N TYR A 38 -17.81 -32.81 8.06
CA TYR A 38 -17.21 -31.66 8.75
C TYR A 38 -15.69 -31.63 8.57
N TRP A 39 -15.04 -32.79 8.63
CA TRP A 39 -13.61 -32.89 8.36
C TRP A 39 -13.26 -32.34 6.97
N ASP A 40 -14.02 -32.69 5.93
CA ASP A 40 -13.78 -32.23 4.55
C ASP A 40 -13.89 -30.70 4.41
N VAL A 41 -14.69 -30.03 5.23
CA VAL A 41 -14.89 -28.56 5.20
C VAL A 41 -13.89 -27.80 6.08
N PHE A 42 -13.61 -28.31 7.29
CA PHE A 42 -12.81 -27.59 8.28
C PHE A 42 -11.33 -27.98 8.28
N ALA A 43 -10.98 -29.22 7.88
CA ALA A 43 -9.58 -29.65 7.86
C ALA A 43 -8.72 -28.84 6.87
N PRO A 44 -9.18 -28.51 5.64
CA PRO A 44 -8.42 -27.63 4.75
C PRO A 44 -8.17 -26.24 5.35
N ARG A 45 -9.11 -25.71 6.13
CA ARG A 45 -8.96 -24.41 6.82
C ARG A 45 -7.96 -24.45 7.98
N ILE A 46 -7.68 -25.64 8.53
CA ILE A 46 -6.64 -25.85 9.56
C ILE A 46 -5.28 -26.09 8.91
N TRP A 47 -5.21 -27.00 7.94
CA TRP A 47 -3.96 -27.53 7.41
C TRP A 47 -3.48 -26.83 6.13
N GLY A 48 -4.34 -26.05 5.47
CA GLY A 48 -4.04 -25.37 4.21
C GLY A 48 -2.87 -24.39 4.28
N ARG A 49 -2.67 -23.77 5.45
CA ARG A 49 -1.59 -22.81 5.75
C ARG A 49 -0.90 -23.18 7.06
N ILE A 50 0.41 -23.33 7.03
CA ILE A 50 1.22 -23.71 8.20
C ILE A 50 2.43 -22.76 8.34
N PRO A 51 2.72 -22.24 9.55
CA PRO A 51 1.83 -22.14 10.72
C PRO A 51 0.60 -21.25 10.47
N ARG A 52 -0.43 -21.37 11.34
CA ARG A 52 -1.59 -20.46 11.33
C ARG A 52 -1.27 -19.23 12.17
N SER A 53 -1.51 -18.04 11.62
CA SER A 53 -1.37 -16.78 12.36
C SER A 53 -2.42 -16.60 13.46
N ASP A 54 -3.62 -17.15 13.28
CA ASP A 54 -4.79 -16.78 14.09
C ASP A 54 -4.87 -17.49 15.46
N THR A 55 -3.97 -18.44 15.70
CA THR A 55 -3.74 -19.02 17.03
C THR A 55 -2.80 -18.17 17.88
N VAL A 56 -2.18 -17.13 17.30
CA VAL A 56 -1.17 -16.26 17.92
C VAL A 56 -1.84 -15.01 18.48
N THR A 57 -2.48 -15.15 19.64
CA THR A 57 -2.87 -14.00 20.47
C THR A 57 -1.98 -13.95 21.70
N GLY A 58 -0.79 -13.39 21.54
CA GLY A 58 0.16 -13.13 22.63
C GLY A 58 1.50 -12.63 22.09
N LEU A 59 1.89 -11.41 22.44
CA LEU A 59 3.15 -10.77 22.02
C LEU A 59 4.42 -11.42 22.63
N ASP A 60 4.27 -12.41 23.52
CA ASP A 60 5.36 -13.09 24.24
C ASP A 60 5.64 -14.54 23.78
N ASP A 61 4.90 -15.09 22.80
CA ASP A 61 4.89 -16.55 22.51
C ASP A 61 5.69 -17.01 21.25
N ALA A 62 6.40 -16.12 20.56
CA ALA A 62 7.02 -16.46 19.27
C ALA A 62 8.13 -17.55 19.34
N GLU A 63 8.78 -17.71 20.49
CA GLU A 63 9.76 -18.78 20.73
C GLU A 63 9.08 -20.16 20.91
N TYR A 64 7.89 -20.20 21.53
CA TYR A 64 7.09 -21.41 21.67
C TYR A 64 6.53 -21.90 20.33
N ASP A 65 6.26 -20.98 19.39
CA ASP A 65 5.69 -21.28 18.08
C ASP A 65 6.66 -22.02 17.16
N LEU A 66 7.93 -21.60 17.12
CA LEU A 66 8.95 -22.26 16.30
C LEU A 66 9.28 -23.65 16.86
N ASP A 67 9.35 -23.77 18.19
CA ASP A 67 9.62 -25.06 18.84
C ASP A 67 8.45 -26.04 18.66
N TRP A 68 7.20 -25.56 18.71
CA TRP A 68 6.03 -26.35 18.34
C TRP A 68 6.09 -26.79 16.86
N LEU A 69 6.39 -25.88 15.93
CA LEU A 69 6.48 -26.19 14.50
C LEU A 69 7.58 -27.24 14.23
N LEU A 70 8.77 -27.03 14.79
CA LEU A 70 9.91 -27.92 14.63
C LEU A 70 9.67 -29.28 15.28
N ASN A 71 9.14 -29.31 16.51
CA ASN A 71 9.12 -30.53 17.32
C ASN A 71 7.82 -31.31 17.24
N SER A 72 6.70 -30.65 16.95
CA SER A 72 5.39 -31.29 16.83
C SER A 72 5.02 -31.52 15.37
N VAL A 73 5.09 -30.47 14.53
CA VAL A 73 4.69 -30.58 13.13
C VAL A 73 5.75 -31.32 12.33
N PHE A 74 6.95 -30.76 12.16
CA PHE A 74 7.97 -31.34 11.27
C PHE A 74 8.50 -32.71 11.71
N ASN A 75 8.72 -32.96 12.99
CA ASN A 75 9.05 -34.31 13.46
C ASN A 75 7.89 -35.30 13.25
N GLY A 76 6.65 -34.82 13.30
CA GLY A 76 5.44 -35.61 13.17
C GLY A 76 4.99 -35.87 11.73
N VAL A 77 5.47 -35.11 10.74
CA VAL A 77 5.02 -35.19 9.34
C VAL A 77 5.09 -36.63 8.80
N SER A 78 6.16 -37.36 9.08
CA SER A 78 6.30 -38.77 8.65
C SER A 78 5.26 -39.73 9.24
N ARG A 79 4.61 -39.35 10.35
CA ARG A 79 3.59 -40.13 11.07
C ARG A 79 2.17 -39.66 10.78
N MET A 80 1.99 -38.52 10.10
CA MET A 80 0.68 -37.98 9.75
C MET A 80 0.07 -38.75 8.57
N ARG A 81 -1.27 -38.74 8.49
CA ARG A 81 -1.98 -39.37 7.36
C ARG A 81 -1.68 -38.60 6.07
N SER A 82 -1.46 -39.33 4.99
CA SER A 82 -1.24 -38.74 3.66
C SER A 82 -2.39 -37.81 3.24
N GLU A 83 -3.63 -38.15 3.62
CA GLU A 83 -4.83 -37.31 3.41
C GLU A 83 -4.65 -35.91 4.03
N THR A 84 -4.16 -35.82 5.26
CA THR A 84 -3.92 -34.54 5.95
C THR A 84 -2.75 -33.78 5.33
N LEU A 85 -1.65 -34.47 5.00
CA LEU A 85 -0.49 -33.84 4.37
C LEU A 85 -0.80 -33.29 2.98
N SER A 86 -1.72 -33.92 2.26
CA SER A 86 -2.19 -33.43 0.96
C SER A 86 -3.01 -32.13 1.05
N LEU A 87 -3.49 -31.76 2.23
CA LEU A 87 -4.20 -30.49 2.43
C LEU A 87 -3.26 -29.30 2.53
N VAL A 88 -1.98 -29.51 2.85
CA VAL A 88 -1.01 -28.43 3.05
C VAL A 88 -0.60 -27.83 1.72
N ARG A 89 -0.87 -26.52 1.55
CA ARG A 89 -0.58 -25.78 0.32
C ARG A 89 0.37 -24.60 0.53
N VAL A 90 0.26 -23.94 1.68
CA VAL A 90 1.03 -22.74 2.02
C VAL A 90 1.89 -22.99 3.25
N PHE A 91 3.18 -22.70 3.14
CA PHE A 91 4.07 -22.55 4.28
C PHE A 91 4.33 -21.05 4.53
N ASP A 92 3.94 -20.51 5.69
CA ASP A 92 4.07 -19.10 6.03
C ASP A 92 4.81 -18.88 7.35
N ALA A 93 6.12 -18.64 7.25
CA ALA A 93 6.98 -18.38 8.40
C ALA A 93 7.02 -16.90 8.82
N ARG A 94 6.29 -15.98 8.17
CA ARG A 94 6.38 -14.53 8.44
C ARG A 94 5.91 -14.15 9.85
N SER A 95 5.00 -14.93 10.42
CA SER A 95 4.51 -14.73 11.78
C SER A 95 5.50 -15.16 12.86
N ILE A 96 6.50 -15.97 12.50
CA ILE A 96 7.48 -16.49 13.43
C ILE A 96 8.57 -15.42 13.60
N ARG A 97 8.42 -14.55 14.60
CA ARG A 97 9.35 -13.43 14.84
C ARG A 97 10.25 -13.72 16.03
N GLY A 98 11.56 -13.71 15.81
CA GLY A 98 12.53 -13.78 16.90
C GLY A 98 13.95 -13.99 16.37
N THR A 99 14.95 -13.43 17.04
CA THR A 99 16.36 -13.76 16.84
C THR A 99 16.57 -15.23 17.17
N TYR A 100 16.50 -16.08 16.16
CA TYR A 100 16.92 -17.47 16.26
C TYR A 100 18.42 -17.50 16.57
N SER A 101 18.82 -18.39 17.47
CA SER A 101 20.22 -18.81 17.52
C SER A 101 20.58 -19.43 16.15
N LEU A 102 21.79 -19.18 15.63
CA LEU A 102 22.32 -19.83 14.42
C LEU A 102 22.12 -21.37 14.42
N SER A 103 22.14 -21.98 15.62
CA SER A 103 21.88 -23.42 15.81
C SER A 103 20.45 -23.84 15.44
N MET A 104 19.47 -22.96 15.63
CA MET A 104 18.06 -23.20 15.40
C MET A 104 17.69 -23.00 13.92
N GLY A 105 18.33 -22.03 13.23
CA GLY A 105 18.18 -21.83 11.78
C GLY A 105 18.65 -23.03 10.94
N VAL A 106 19.80 -23.63 11.29
CA VAL A 106 20.31 -24.85 10.64
C VAL A 106 19.34 -26.04 10.83
N ASN A 107 18.75 -26.16 12.01
CA ASN A 107 17.76 -27.20 12.31
C ASN A 107 16.48 -27.00 11.49
N LEU A 108 16.01 -25.75 11.37
CA LEU A 108 14.83 -25.39 10.58
C LEU A 108 15.00 -25.71 9.09
N ASN A 109 16.12 -25.32 8.47
CA ASN A 109 16.40 -25.68 7.07
C ASN A 109 16.42 -27.20 6.86
N THR A 110 17.08 -27.94 7.76
CA THR A 110 17.17 -29.40 7.67
C THR A 110 15.79 -30.06 7.82
N LYS A 111 14.98 -29.60 8.79
CA LYS A 111 13.64 -30.12 9.00
C LYS A 111 12.68 -29.72 7.89
N LEU A 112 12.76 -28.50 7.36
CA LEU A 112 11.97 -28.06 6.21
C LEU A 112 12.29 -28.90 4.98
N LYS A 113 13.57 -29.07 4.66
CA LYS A 113 14.04 -29.94 3.56
C LYS A 113 13.46 -31.35 3.65
N ASN A 114 13.39 -31.92 4.86
CA ASN A 114 12.80 -33.24 5.08
C ASN A 114 11.27 -33.21 5.02
N ALA A 115 10.63 -32.20 5.58
CA ALA A 115 9.17 -32.09 5.64
C ALA A 115 8.56 -31.90 4.25
N VAL A 116 9.17 -31.05 3.41
CA VAL A 116 8.66 -30.73 2.07
C VAL A 116 8.57 -31.98 1.17
N LYS A 117 9.41 -33.00 1.41
CA LYS A 117 9.32 -34.30 0.71
C LYS A 117 8.00 -35.05 0.94
N PHE A 118 7.31 -34.76 2.04
CA PHE A 118 6.05 -35.41 2.42
C PHE A 118 4.82 -34.53 2.15
N LEU A 119 5.00 -33.31 1.60
CA LEU A 119 3.93 -32.36 1.32
C LEU A 119 3.70 -32.25 -0.19
N PRO A 120 2.90 -33.14 -0.79
CA PRO A 120 2.79 -33.26 -2.25
C PRO A 120 2.11 -32.07 -2.94
N ASN A 121 1.30 -31.30 -2.20
CA ASN A 121 0.52 -30.17 -2.73
C ASN A 121 1.03 -28.80 -2.26
N LEU A 122 2.21 -28.76 -1.60
CA LEU A 122 2.82 -27.51 -1.16
C LEU A 122 3.27 -26.71 -2.39
N ASN A 123 2.65 -25.56 -2.63
CA ASN A 123 2.91 -24.72 -3.80
C ASN A 123 3.23 -23.24 -3.44
N CYS A 124 3.03 -22.81 -2.20
CA CYS A 124 3.33 -21.45 -1.74
C CYS A 124 4.25 -21.47 -0.52
N ILE A 125 5.29 -20.63 -0.53
CA ILE A 125 6.26 -20.52 0.55
C ILE A 125 6.54 -19.04 0.82
N LEU A 126 6.37 -18.62 2.08
CA LEU A 126 6.58 -17.26 2.55
C LEU A 126 7.54 -17.32 3.74
N ILE A 127 8.76 -16.82 3.57
CA ILE A 127 9.84 -16.89 4.57
C ILE A 127 10.46 -15.51 4.84
N ASP A 128 9.70 -14.44 4.62
CA ASP A 128 10.19 -13.07 4.73
C ASP A 128 10.79 -12.75 6.11
N GLY A 129 11.90 -12.01 6.11
CA GLY A 129 12.59 -11.51 7.31
C GLY A 129 13.48 -12.53 8.01
N HIS A 130 13.61 -13.75 7.47
CA HIS A 130 14.47 -14.80 8.04
C HIS A 130 15.84 -14.81 7.36
N GLU A 131 16.85 -14.28 8.05
CA GLU A 131 18.27 -14.25 7.64
C GLU A 131 18.89 -15.64 7.52
N ASP A 132 18.52 -16.59 8.40
CA ASP A 132 19.13 -17.93 8.45
C ASP A 132 18.43 -18.98 7.56
N LEU A 133 17.28 -18.65 6.98
CA LEU A 133 16.54 -19.58 6.12
C LEU A 133 17.09 -19.55 4.70
N ASP A 134 17.63 -20.68 4.25
CA ASP A 134 18.08 -20.88 2.88
C ASP A 134 17.21 -21.97 2.20
N PRO A 135 16.25 -21.56 1.36
CA PRO A 135 15.42 -22.51 0.62
C PRO A 135 16.18 -23.28 -0.46
N SER A 136 17.41 -22.90 -0.81
CA SER A 136 18.12 -23.44 -1.97
C SER A 136 18.35 -24.94 -1.89
N GLU A 137 18.66 -25.45 -0.70
CA GLU A 137 18.81 -26.88 -0.47
C GLU A 137 17.48 -27.62 -0.37
N SER A 138 16.44 -26.96 0.13
CA SER A 138 15.12 -27.55 0.33
C SER A 138 14.40 -27.78 -1.00
N PHE A 139 14.66 -26.94 -2.01
CA PHE A 139 13.92 -26.95 -3.27
C PHE A 139 14.58 -27.71 -4.41
N ALA A 140 15.74 -28.33 -4.17
CA ALA A 140 16.43 -29.12 -5.19
C ALA A 140 15.53 -30.18 -5.85
N GLU A 141 14.63 -30.82 -5.09
CA GLU A 141 13.76 -31.90 -5.56
C GLU A 141 12.33 -31.42 -5.89
N VAL A 142 11.80 -30.46 -5.13
CA VAL A 142 10.40 -30.03 -5.20
C VAL A 142 10.18 -28.66 -5.85
N GLY A 143 11.24 -27.94 -6.21
CA GLY A 143 11.13 -26.54 -6.68
C GLY A 143 10.22 -26.35 -7.90
N HIS A 144 10.04 -27.39 -8.71
CA HIS A 144 9.17 -27.37 -9.89
C HIS A 144 7.68 -27.26 -9.55
N GLN A 145 7.26 -27.66 -8.35
CA GLN A 145 5.86 -27.59 -7.89
C GLN A 145 5.54 -26.26 -7.20
N ILE A 146 6.57 -25.48 -6.82
CA ILE A 146 6.41 -24.20 -6.13
C ILE A 146 6.01 -23.13 -7.14
N GLN A 147 4.85 -22.51 -6.88
CA GLN A 147 4.26 -21.46 -7.71
C GLN A 147 4.43 -20.07 -7.09
N LEU A 148 4.57 -19.99 -5.76
CA LEU A 148 4.78 -18.73 -5.05
C LEU A 148 5.93 -18.86 -4.06
N LEU A 149 6.92 -17.98 -4.19
CA LEU A 149 8.01 -17.84 -3.23
C LEU A 149 8.17 -16.38 -2.83
N SER A 150 8.05 -16.11 -1.53
CA SER A 150 8.42 -14.83 -0.93
C SER A 150 9.56 -15.05 0.05
N MET A 151 10.65 -14.33 -0.16
CA MET A 151 11.85 -14.35 0.69
C MET A 151 12.34 -12.93 0.96
N ALA A 152 11.41 -11.98 1.11
CA ALA A 152 11.75 -10.58 1.29
C ALA A 152 12.60 -10.39 2.56
N GLY A 153 13.72 -9.68 2.46
CA GLY A 153 14.64 -9.43 3.58
C GLY A 153 15.49 -10.63 4.01
N CYS A 154 15.53 -11.73 3.24
CA CYS A 154 16.43 -12.85 3.53
C CYS A 154 17.87 -12.60 3.01
N HIS A 155 18.89 -13.14 3.70
CA HIS A 155 20.29 -13.06 3.28
C HIS A 155 20.73 -14.26 2.41
N VAL A 156 19.91 -14.63 1.43
CA VAL A 156 20.18 -15.77 0.55
C VAL A 156 20.89 -15.31 -0.73
N SER A 157 22.01 -15.96 -1.06
CA SER A 157 22.69 -15.72 -2.34
C SER A 157 21.96 -16.45 -3.47
N LEU A 158 21.45 -15.69 -4.43
CA LEU A 158 20.81 -16.25 -5.61
C LEU A 158 21.85 -16.98 -6.46
N SER A 159 21.79 -18.31 -6.48
CA SER A 159 22.61 -19.14 -7.37
C SER A 159 21.83 -19.54 -8.62
N ILE A 160 22.53 -19.74 -9.73
CA ILE A 160 21.93 -20.24 -10.98
C ILE A 160 21.25 -21.60 -10.75
N LYS A 161 21.87 -22.47 -9.94
CA LYS A 161 21.32 -23.77 -9.59
C LYS A 161 19.98 -23.64 -8.90
N PHE A 162 19.89 -22.73 -7.94
CA PHE A 162 18.65 -22.49 -7.20
C PHE A 162 17.54 -21.99 -8.12
N ILE A 163 17.81 -20.95 -8.90
CA ILE A 163 16.85 -20.37 -9.83
C ILE A 163 16.34 -21.41 -10.86
N ASN A 164 17.22 -22.29 -11.35
CA ASN A 164 16.83 -23.36 -12.27
C ASN A 164 15.90 -24.42 -11.67
N THR A 165 15.83 -24.53 -10.34
CA THR A 165 14.89 -25.44 -9.67
C THR A 165 13.46 -24.90 -9.66
N LEU A 166 13.28 -23.59 -9.75
CA LEU A 166 12.01 -22.87 -9.59
C LEU A 166 11.23 -22.73 -10.91
N ARG A 167 11.16 -23.78 -11.73
CA ARG A 167 10.56 -23.68 -13.08
C ARG A 167 9.05 -23.36 -13.08
N GLY A 168 8.33 -23.80 -12.06
CA GLY A 168 6.88 -23.57 -11.92
C GLY A 168 6.50 -22.24 -11.28
N ILE A 169 7.48 -21.38 -10.96
CA ILE A 169 7.22 -20.16 -10.19
C ILE A 169 6.44 -19.13 -11.00
N VAL A 170 5.40 -18.58 -10.39
CA VAL A 170 4.56 -17.52 -10.93
C VAL A 170 4.81 -16.20 -10.19
N TYR A 171 4.94 -16.26 -8.87
CA TYR A 171 5.19 -15.11 -8.00
C TYR A 171 6.53 -15.29 -7.30
N LEU A 172 7.42 -14.30 -7.47
CA LEU A 172 8.72 -14.27 -6.84
C LEU A 172 8.97 -12.90 -6.19
N ASP A 173 9.13 -12.90 -4.87
CA ASP A 173 9.52 -11.72 -4.11
C ASP A 173 10.94 -11.88 -3.55
N LEU A 174 11.82 -11.02 -4.05
CA LEU A 174 13.24 -10.91 -3.71
C LEU A 174 13.56 -9.55 -3.08
N SER A 175 12.55 -8.83 -2.60
CA SER A 175 12.69 -7.50 -2.01
C SER A 175 13.69 -7.51 -0.87
N TYR A 176 14.62 -6.56 -0.85
CA TYR A 176 15.67 -6.42 0.18
C TYR A 176 16.58 -7.64 0.38
N VAL A 177 16.52 -8.65 -0.50
CA VAL A 177 17.43 -9.80 -0.42
C VAL A 177 18.86 -9.37 -0.78
N SER A 178 19.87 -10.01 -0.21
CA SER A 178 21.27 -9.71 -0.60
C SER A 178 21.66 -10.34 -1.94
N GLY A 179 22.70 -9.82 -2.61
CA GLY A 179 23.30 -10.45 -3.80
C GLY A 179 22.71 -10.03 -5.16
N SER A 180 23.31 -10.59 -6.22
CA SER A 180 23.08 -10.17 -7.61
C SER A 180 21.86 -10.80 -8.25
N LEU A 181 21.15 -10.03 -9.09
CA LEU A 181 20.05 -10.52 -9.95
C LEU A 181 20.52 -11.18 -11.25
N ARG A 182 21.83 -11.22 -11.53
CA ARG A 182 22.40 -11.86 -12.73
C ARG A 182 21.89 -13.29 -13.03
N PRO A 183 21.64 -14.16 -12.03
CA PRO A 183 21.06 -15.48 -12.29
C PRO A 183 19.71 -15.45 -13.02
N LEU A 184 18.94 -14.35 -12.92
CA LEU A 184 17.67 -14.19 -13.61
C LEU A 184 17.83 -13.86 -15.11
N PHE A 185 19.03 -13.50 -15.57
CA PHE A 185 19.24 -13.05 -16.95
C PHE A 185 19.53 -14.19 -17.94
N GLN A 186 19.48 -15.45 -17.50
CA GLN A 186 19.82 -16.60 -18.34
C GLN A 186 18.68 -17.07 -19.26
N ASP A 187 19.09 -17.76 -20.34
CA ASP A 187 18.37 -18.81 -21.09
C ASP A 187 17.22 -19.50 -20.33
N ASP A 188 15.95 -19.34 -20.73
CA ASP A 188 14.83 -20.19 -20.28
C ASP A 188 14.62 -20.30 -18.76
N VAL A 189 14.97 -19.24 -18.03
CA VAL A 189 14.81 -19.15 -16.58
C VAL A 189 13.40 -18.67 -16.19
N LEU A 190 12.81 -19.35 -15.21
CA LEU A 190 11.49 -19.08 -14.62
C LEU A 190 10.39 -18.85 -15.68
N PRO A 191 10.06 -19.83 -16.54
CA PRO A 191 9.15 -19.64 -17.67
C PRO A 191 7.73 -19.19 -17.27
N GLU A 192 7.28 -19.60 -16.09
CA GLU A 192 5.93 -19.27 -15.59
C GLU A 192 5.85 -17.96 -14.80
N LEU A 193 6.96 -17.23 -14.66
CA LEU A 193 6.98 -16.00 -13.86
C LEU A 193 6.03 -14.95 -14.44
N ARG A 194 5.18 -14.38 -13.57
CA ARG A 194 4.23 -13.29 -13.87
C ARG A 194 4.35 -12.11 -12.90
N VAL A 195 4.71 -12.35 -11.64
CA VAL A 195 4.89 -11.31 -10.61
C VAL A 195 6.31 -11.33 -10.11
N LEU A 196 6.99 -10.19 -10.21
CA LEU A 196 8.34 -10.01 -9.71
C LEU A 196 8.41 -8.79 -8.79
N LYS A 197 8.86 -9.00 -7.55
CA LYS A 197 9.15 -7.92 -6.61
C LYS A 197 10.64 -7.90 -6.27
N ILE A 198 11.29 -6.77 -6.53
CA ILE A 198 12.73 -6.57 -6.33
C ILE A 198 12.99 -5.21 -5.68
N GLN A 199 12.24 -4.90 -4.64
CA GLN A 199 12.39 -3.63 -3.91
C GLN A 199 13.76 -3.56 -3.24
N GLY A 200 14.36 -2.37 -3.15
CA GLY A 200 15.57 -2.15 -2.35
C GLY A 200 16.82 -2.92 -2.80
N LYS A 201 16.84 -3.44 -4.03
CA LYS A 201 17.93 -4.29 -4.57
C LYS A 201 19.04 -3.50 -5.25
N GLU A 202 19.00 -2.17 -5.16
CA GLU A 202 19.90 -1.25 -5.84
C GLU A 202 19.94 -1.41 -7.37
N VAL A 203 18.81 -1.83 -7.95
CA VAL A 203 18.64 -2.03 -9.40
C VAL A 203 18.84 -0.71 -10.13
N ASP A 204 19.62 -0.76 -11.21
CA ASP A 204 19.86 0.37 -12.13
C ASP A 204 19.14 0.16 -13.48
N ASP A 205 19.22 1.16 -14.35
CA ASP A 205 18.55 1.14 -15.66
C ASP A 205 19.01 -0.02 -16.55
N THR A 206 20.30 -0.39 -16.48
CA THR A 206 20.86 -1.51 -17.26
C THR A 206 20.30 -2.85 -16.80
N THR A 207 20.09 -3.01 -15.49
CA THR A 207 19.47 -4.20 -14.93
C THR A 207 18.00 -4.31 -15.34
N VAL A 208 17.25 -3.21 -15.34
CA VAL A 208 15.86 -3.19 -15.84
C VAL A 208 15.80 -3.50 -17.33
N GLU A 209 16.69 -2.94 -18.14
CA GLU A 209 16.77 -3.27 -19.57
C GLU A 209 16.97 -4.77 -19.79
N ASN A 210 17.89 -5.40 -19.05
CA ASN A 210 18.06 -6.85 -19.10
C ASN A 210 16.78 -7.58 -18.67
N LEU A 211 16.20 -7.26 -17.50
CA LEU A 211 14.97 -7.91 -17.02
C LEU A 211 13.81 -7.80 -18.01
N THR A 212 13.60 -6.60 -18.57
CA THR A 212 12.53 -6.33 -19.53
C THR A 212 12.77 -7.01 -20.87
N ALA A 213 14.02 -7.12 -21.34
CA ALA A 213 14.37 -7.92 -22.51
C ALA A 213 14.16 -9.43 -22.28
N ARG A 214 14.40 -9.91 -21.06
CA ARG A 214 14.23 -11.34 -20.70
C ARG A 214 12.77 -11.75 -20.56
N PHE A 215 12.01 -11.03 -19.74
CA PHE A 215 10.64 -11.43 -19.40
C PHE A 215 9.60 -10.76 -20.30
N GLY A 216 9.91 -9.59 -20.87
CA GLY A 216 9.04 -8.90 -21.83
C GLY A 216 7.60 -8.76 -21.34
N THR A 217 6.67 -9.16 -22.19
CA THR A 217 5.22 -9.16 -21.91
C THR A 217 4.75 -10.34 -21.07
N ARG A 218 5.64 -11.17 -20.52
CA ARG A 218 5.21 -12.24 -19.61
C ARG A 218 4.90 -11.70 -18.21
N LEU A 219 5.55 -10.62 -17.80
CA LEU A 219 5.27 -10.00 -16.51
C LEU A 219 3.92 -9.28 -16.53
N TRP A 220 3.14 -9.55 -15.50
CA TRP A 220 1.85 -8.92 -15.20
C TRP A 220 1.99 -7.85 -14.12
N SER A 221 2.80 -8.12 -13.07
CA SER A 221 3.17 -7.15 -12.03
C SER A 221 4.69 -7.06 -11.85
N LEU A 222 5.17 -5.83 -11.68
CA LEU A 222 6.58 -5.52 -11.44
C LEU A 222 6.70 -4.43 -10.36
N ASP A 223 7.38 -4.78 -9.28
CA ASP A 223 7.63 -3.88 -8.15
C ASP A 223 9.12 -3.56 -8.03
N LEU A 224 9.44 -2.27 -8.23
CA LEU A 224 10.78 -1.70 -8.29
C LEU A 224 11.01 -0.65 -7.20
N ILE A 225 10.25 -0.67 -6.10
CA ILE A 225 10.37 0.33 -5.03
C ILE A 225 11.81 0.50 -4.53
N ASN A 226 12.22 1.73 -4.23
CA ASN A 226 13.50 2.05 -3.55
C ASN A 226 14.74 1.51 -4.28
N ASN A 227 14.84 1.75 -5.59
CA ASN A 227 15.99 1.38 -6.42
C ASN A 227 16.70 2.64 -6.97
N LYS A 228 17.60 2.46 -7.94
CA LYS A 228 18.41 3.54 -8.54
C LYS A 228 17.94 3.90 -9.95
N LEU A 229 16.63 3.74 -10.22
CA LEU A 229 16.07 3.89 -11.56
C LEU A 229 15.95 5.36 -11.98
N THR A 230 16.14 5.60 -13.27
CA THR A 230 15.90 6.88 -13.94
C THR A 230 14.86 6.71 -15.07
N ASP A 231 14.62 7.78 -15.82
CA ASP A 231 13.71 7.74 -16.98
C ASP A 231 14.12 6.71 -18.03
N GLN A 232 15.41 6.33 -18.10
CA GLN A 232 15.89 5.30 -19.03
C GLN A 232 15.29 3.92 -18.71
N ALA A 233 15.12 3.56 -17.44
CA ALA A 233 14.43 2.33 -17.07
C ALA A 233 12.97 2.32 -17.55
N LEU A 234 12.28 3.47 -17.46
CA LEU A 234 10.90 3.60 -17.90
C LEU A 234 10.76 3.44 -19.42
N ASP A 235 11.74 3.94 -20.17
CA ASP A 235 11.81 3.73 -21.62
C ASP A 235 11.95 2.24 -21.97
N SER A 236 12.79 1.51 -21.24
CA SER A 236 12.93 0.05 -21.40
C SER A 236 11.65 -0.71 -21.06
N ILE A 237 10.97 -0.35 -19.97
CA ILE A 237 9.68 -0.94 -19.57
C ILE A 237 8.61 -0.66 -20.64
N GLY A 238 8.50 0.60 -21.08
CA GLY A 238 7.65 1.05 -22.18
C GLY A 238 7.87 0.25 -23.45
N ALA A 239 9.14 0.02 -23.79
CA ALA A 239 9.54 -0.61 -25.04
C ALA A 239 9.46 -2.14 -25.05
N HIS A 240 9.33 -2.84 -23.92
CA HIS A 240 9.38 -4.32 -23.90
C HIS A 240 8.24 -4.99 -23.14
N CYS A 241 7.65 -4.33 -22.13
CA CYS A 241 6.64 -4.94 -21.26
C CYS A 241 5.20 -4.50 -21.57
N LEU A 242 5.01 -3.48 -22.42
CA LEU A 242 3.74 -2.80 -22.64
C LEU A 242 3.18 -2.95 -24.08
N TRP A 243 3.68 -3.91 -24.88
CA TRP A 243 3.27 -4.12 -26.28
C TRP A 243 1.78 -4.49 -26.45
N PRO A 244 1.15 -4.13 -27.59
CA PRO A 244 -0.29 -4.25 -27.76
C PRO A 244 -0.71 -5.66 -28.18
N ALA A 245 -1.47 -6.32 -27.32
CA ALA A 245 -2.40 -7.39 -27.67
C ALA A 245 -3.69 -7.22 -26.85
N ASP A 246 -4.78 -6.98 -27.56
CA ASP A 246 -6.18 -6.85 -27.13
C ASP A 246 -6.53 -5.82 -26.04
N LEU A 247 -7.06 -4.70 -26.54
CA LEU A 247 -7.93 -3.78 -25.82
C LEU A 247 -9.13 -4.55 -25.24
N ARG A 248 -9.35 -4.39 -23.93
CA ARG A 248 -10.56 -4.79 -23.18
C ARG A 248 -10.61 -6.26 -22.79
N SER A 249 -9.79 -6.66 -21.83
CA SER A 249 -10.16 -7.74 -20.94
C SER A 249 -10.72 -7.13 -19.65
N ASP A 250 -12.04 -6.95 -19.64
CA ASP A 250 -12.83 -6.66 -18.45
C ASP A 250 -12.87 -7.90 -17.51
N THR A 251 -11.77 -8.65 -17.37
CA THR A 251 -11.75 -10.00 -16.76
C THR A 251 -10.83 -10.11 -15.55
N ASN A 252 -10.00 -9.11 -15.26
CA ASN A 252 -8.96 -9.21 -14.22
C ASN A 252 -9.17 -8.19 -13.07
N PHE A 253 -10.43 -7.89 -12.76
CA PHE A 253 -10.84 -6.64 -12.13
C PHE A 253 -10.52 -6.42 -10.65
N ASP A 254 -10.16 -7.46 -9.89
CA ASP A 254 -10.00 -7.37 -8.42
C ASP A 254 -8.71 -8.01 -7.91
N VAL A 255 -7.70 -8.20 -8.77
CA VAL A 255 -6.48 -8.92 -8.38
C VAL A 255 -5.48 -7.97 -7.75
N GLU A 256 -5.43 -7.92 -6.43
CA GLU A 256 -4.26 -7.38 -5.72
C GLU A 256 -3.04 -8.27 -6.01
N ASP A 257 -1.90 -7.66 -6.33
CA ASP A 257 -0.62 -8.36 -6.50
C ASP A 257 0.08 -8.70 -5.16
N ALA A 258 -0.68 -8.67 -4.06
CA ALA A 258 -0.21 -9.08 -2.74
C ALA A 258 -0.03 -10.61 -2.69
N ALA A 259 1.04 -11.07 -2.02
CA ALA A 259 1.34 -12.49 -1.88
C ALA A 259 0.13 -13.29 -1.33
N ASP A 260 -0.58 -12.71 -0.35
CA ASP A 260 -1.77 -13.32 0.25
C ASP A 260 -2.95 -13.45 -0.74
N ALA A 261 -3.15 -12.49 -1.64
CA ALA A 261 -4.18 -12.56 -2.67
C ALA A 261 -3.85 -13.66 -3.69
N VAL A 262 -2.59 -13.75 -4.12
CA VAL A 262 -2.13 -14.80 -5.03
C VAL A 262 -2.22 -16.18 -4.36
N CYS A 263 -1.87 -16.32 -3.09
CA CYS A 263 -2.05 -17.56 -2.32
C CYS A 263 -3.51 -18.03 -2.30
N ARG A 264 -4.46 -17.16 -1.93
CA ARG A 264 -5.91 -17.48 -1.92
C ARG A 264 -6.39 -17.94 -3.30
N GLY A 265 -5.90 -17.27 -4.33
CA GLY A 265 -6.19 -17.58 -5.70
C GLY A 265 -5.69 -18.93 -6.18
N LEU A 266 -4.43 -19.24 -5.88
CA LEU A 266 -3.88 -20.56 -6.12
C LEU A 266 -4.65 -21.62 -5.33
N GLN A 267 -5.12 -21.29 -4.12
CA GLN A 267 -5.91 -22.19 -3.28
C GLN A 267 -7.30 -22.51 -3.85
N GLY A 268 -7.82 -21.70 -4.79
CA GLY A 268 -9.18 -21.84 -5.33
C GLY A 268 -10.25 -21.53 -4.28
N GLU A 269 -9.88 -20.85 -3.19
CA GLU A 269 -10.78 -20.49 -2.09
C GLU A 269 -11.71 -19.33 -2.47
N ASP A 270 -11.33 -18.53 -3.45
CA ASP A 270 -12.14 -17.44 -3.95
C ASP A 270 -12.87 -17.88 -5.24
N PRO A 271 -14.21 -18.07 -5.18
CA PRO A 271 -15.02 -18.45 -6.35
C PRO A 271 -15.01 -17.40 -7.47
N TYR A 272 -14.54 -16.18 -7.20
CA TYR A 272 -14.31 -15.11 -8.18
C TYR A 272 -12.85 -15.04 -8.67
N PHE A 273 -11.96 -15.86 -8.10
CA PHE A 273 -10.54 -15.93 -8.45
C PHE A 273 -10.18 -17.30 -9.04
N PRO A 274 -10.48 -17.54 -10.33
CA PRO A 274 -9.95 -18.71 -10.99
C PRO A 274 -8.42 -18.61 -11.04
N PRO A 275 -7.67 -19.69 -10.75
CA PRO A 275 -6.21 -19.76 -10.86
C PRO A 275 -5.61 -19.32 -12.21
N ALA A 276 -6.46 -19.11 -13.23
CA ALA A 276 -6.10 -18.87 -14.62
C ALA A 276 -6.05 -17.39 -15.06
N SER A 277 -6.58 -16.43 -14.28
CA SER A 277 -6.69 -15.02 -14.73
C SER A 277 -5.33 -14.33 -14.88
N PHE A 278 -4.43 -14.49 -13.89
CA PHE A 278 -3.07 -13.95 -13.97
C PHE A 278 -2.14 -14.80 -14.88
N GLN A 279 -2.42 -16.10 -15.05
CA GLN A 279 -1.59 -16.98 -15.90
C GLN A 279 -1.71 -16.64 -17.39
N THR A 280 -2.87 -16.14 -17.80
CA THR A 280 -3.20 -15.78 -19.18
C THR A 280 -2.94 -14.31 -19.51
N SER A 281 -2.64 -13.46 -18.52
CA SER A 281 -2.36 -12.04 -18.74
C SER A 281 -1.07 -11.84 -19.54
N GLN A 282 -1.14 -11.01 -20.58
CA GLN A 282 0.01 -10.62 -21.39
C GLN A 282 0.33 -9.13 -21.22
N GLY A 283 1.47 -8.86 -20.61
CA GLY A 283 2.04 -7.55 -20.40
C GLY A 283 1.69 -6.95 -19.05
N LEU A 284 2.39 -5.86 -18.75
CA LEU A 284 2.35 -5.25 -17.43
C LEU A 284 1.03 -4.48 -17.23
N THR A 285 0.36 -4.74 -16.11
CA THR A 285 -0.83 -4.01 -15.66
C THR A 285 -0.62 -3.37 -14.29
N HIS A 286 0.30 -3.91 -13.48
CA HIS A 286 0.66 -3.42 -12.16
C HIS A 286 2.12 -2.97 -12.18
N LEU A 287 2.37 -1.70 -11.87
CA LEU A 287 3.73 -1.15 -11.83
C LEU A 287 3.92 -0.25 -10.62
N ASN A 288 4.97 -0.52 -9.85
CA ASN A 288 5.39 0.32 -8.75
C ASN A 288 6.85 0.77 -8.93
N VAL A 289 7.06 2.08 -9.02
CA VAL A 289 8.38 2.71 -9.21
C VAL A 289 8.68 3.75 -8.12
N SER A 290 7.97 3.70 -7.00
CA SER A 290 8.14 4.60 -5.86
C SER A 290 9.57 4.57 -5.29
N GLY A 291 10.05 5.68 -4.71
CA GLY A 291 11.39 5.76 -4.12
C GLY A 291 12.56 5.69 -5.11
N ASN A 292 12.32 5.98 -6.39
CA ASN A 292 13.36 6.02 -7.43
C ASN A 292 13.71 7.47 -7.85
N ARG A 293 14.64 7.62 -8.80
CA ARG A 293 15.08 8.91 -9.34
C ARG A 293 14.41 9.23 -10.68
N VAL A 294 13.16 8.79 -10.84
CA VAL A 294 12.34 9.03 -12.02
C VAL A 294 11.80 10.46 -12.02
N SER A 295 11.71 11.05 -13.20
CA SER A 295 11.17 12.40 -13.37
C SER A 295 9.67 12.38 -13.66
N SER A 296 9.01 13.50 -13.39
CA SER A 296 7.61 13.69 -13.77
C SER A 296 7.38 13.55 -15.29
N LEU A 297 8.38 13.93 -16.10
CA LEU A 297 8.36 13.79 -17.56
C LEU A 297 8.48 12.32 -17.98
N GLY A 298 9.34 11.56 -17.32
CA GLY A 298 9.48 10.11 -17.53
C GLY A 298 8.17 9.38 -17.23
N ILE A 299 7.52 9.70 -16.10
CA ILE A 299 6.20 9.16 -15.76
C ILE A 299 5.15 9.56 -16.80
N MET A 300 5.12 10.83 -17.22
CA MET A 300 4.18 11.30 -18.25
C MET A 300 4.36 10.55 -19.57
N LYS A 301 5.61 10.35 -20.01
CA LYS A 301 5.96 9.59 -21.21
C LYS A 301 5.50 8.14 -21.08
N LEU A 302 5.79 7.50 -19.95
CA LEU A 302 5.36 6.13 -19.66
C LEU A 302 3.84 5.98 -19.77
N LEU A 303 3.07 6.78 -19.01
CA LEU A 303 1.60 6.71 -19.01
C LEU A 303 1.00 6.94 -20.40
N THR A 304 1.64 7.79 -21.20
CA THR A 304 1.24 8.02 -22.61
C THR A 304 1.52 6.79 -23.48
N LEU A 305 2.66 6.11 -23.26
CA LEU A 305 3.07 4.92 -24.02
C LEU A 305 2.31 3.65 -23.59
N CYS A 306 1.82 3.58 -22.35
CA CYS A 306 1.07 2.43 -21.84
C CYS A 306 -0.26 2.17 -22.55
N ARG A 307 -0.79 3.13 -23.32
CA ARG A 307 -2.07 3.04 -24.06
C ARG A 307 -3.22 2.47 -23.22
N GLY A 308 -3.28 2.85 -21.94
CA GLY A 308 -4.35 2.49 -21.02
C GLY A 308 -4.28 1.08 -20.42
N ARG A 309 -3.15 0.36 -20.54
CA ARG A 309 -2.98 -1.00 -19.97
C ARG A 309 -2.82 -1.07 -18.47
N LEU A 310 -2.18 -0.07 -17.87
CA LEU A 310 -1.96 -0.07 -16.43
C LEU A 310 -3.30 0.03 -15.71
N GLU A 311 -3.51 -0.91 -14.79
CA GLU A 311 -4.64 -0.95 -13.87
C GLU A 311 -4.23 -0.39 -12.51
N GLN A 312 -3.00 -0.69 -12.08
CA GLN A 312 -2.41 -0.16 -10.87
C GLN A 312 -1.08 0.52 -11.17
N PHE A 313 -0.94 1.76 -10.71
CA PHE A 313 0.28 2.54 -10.89
C PHE A 313 0.66 3.30 -9.62
N SER A 314 1.91 3.14 -9.20
CA SER A 314 2.44 3.77 -7.99
C SER A 314 3.78 4.45 -8.24
N CYS A 315 3.84 5.75 -7.94
CA CYS A 315 5.05 6.57 -7.90
C CYS A 315 4.87 7.66 -6.83
N ASP A 316 5.37 7.41 -5.63
CA ASP A 316 5.22 8.30 -4.47
C ASP A 316 5.86 9.68 -4.66
N SER A 317 7.03 9.75 -5.29
CA SER A 317 7.76 10.98 -5.53
C SER A 317 8.41 10.95 -6.90
N MET A 318 8.43 12.10 -7.56
CA MET A 318 9.04 12.27 -8.87
C MET A 318 9.60 13.67 -8.98
N MET A 319 10.81 13.76 -9.51
CA MET A 319 11.48 15.04 -9.70
C MET A 319 10.76 15.81 -10.81
N PHE A 320 10.22 16.98 -10.47
CA PHE A 320 9.48 17.81 -11.40
C PHE A 320 10.41 18.52 -12.40
N VAL A 321 11.53 19.06 -11.90
CA VAL A 321 12.57 19.70 -12.72
C VAL A 321 13.87 18.91 -12.55
N PRO A 322 14.16 17.93 -13.43
CA PRO A 322 15.44 17.25 -13.38
C PRO A 322 16.56 18.22 -13.73
N PRO A 323 17.78 18.05 -13.20
CA PRO A 323 18.97 18.74 -13.68
C PRO A 323 19.36 18.19 -15.06
N LEU A 324 18.54 18.48 -16.09
CA LEU A 324 18.81 18.10 -17.48
C LEU A 324 19.93 18.98 -18.03
N LYS A 325 21.11 18.39 -18.22
CA LYS A 325 22.21 19.03 -18.96
C LYS A 325 21.70 19.51 -20.33
N GLY A 326 21.77 20.82 -20.58
CA GLY A 326 21.43 21.41 -21.88
C GLY A 326 20.03 22.02 -22.02
N THR A 327 19.20 22.03 -20.96
CA THR A 327 17.89 22.72 -20.99
C THR A 327 17.99 24.09 -20.32
N MET A 328 17.23 25.10 -20.79
CA MET A 328 17.17 26.45 -20.17
C MET A 328 16.86 26.40 -18.66
N ALA A 329 16.04 25.43 -18.23
CA ALA A 329 15.74 25.19 -16.81
C ALA A 329 16.99 24.84 -15.99
N ALA A 330 17.97 24.10 -16.53
CA ALA A 330 19.20 23.75 -15.83
C ALA A 330 20.19 24.91 -15.69
N VAL A 331 19.99 26.00 -16.46
CA VAL A 331 20.80 27.22 -16.36
C VAL A 331 20.26 28.15 -15.26
N TRP A 332 18.94 28.17 -15.05
CA TRP A 332 18.28 29.11 -14.15
C TRP A 332 17.78 28.48 -12.84
N TRP A 333 17.65 27.16 -12.78
CA TRP A 333 17.26 26.46 -11.55
C TRP A 333 18.47 26.27 -10.62
N PRO A 334 18.37 26.60 -9.32
CA PRO A 334 19.48 26.41 -8.39
C PRO A 334 19.85 24.92 -8.27
N LYS A 335 21.15 24.60 -8.34
CA LYS A 335 21.64 23.21 -8.19
C LYS A 335 21.32 22.60 -6.82
N ALA A 336 21.22 23.44 -5.80
CA ALA A 336 20.86 23.09 -4.44
C ALA A 336 19.33 22.93 -4.24
N ALA A 337 18.52 23.17 -5.26
CA ALA A 337 17.07 23.11 -5.21
C ALA A 337 16.54 21.87 -5.93
N LYS A 338 15.77 21.04 -5.23
CA LYS A 338 15.02 19.93 -5.82
C LYS A 338 13.55 20.19 -5.65
N LEU A 339 12.81 19.96 -6.72
CA LEU A 339 11.37 20.18 -6.76
C LEU A 339 10.70 18.87 -7.16
N TYR A 340 9.74 18.43 -6.37
CA TYR A 340 9.00 17.19 -6.58
C TYR A 340 7.52 17.47 -6.80
N GLY A 341 6.93 16.65 -7.66
CA GLY A 341 5.49 16.67 -7.90
C GLY A 341 5.07 16.17 -9.27
N PHE A 342 3.76 15.96 -9.39
CA PHE A 342 3.06 15.68 -10.64
C PHE A 342 2.09 16.82 -10.97
N TYR A 343 2.08 17.22 -12.24
CA TYR A 343 1.09 18.15 -12.78
C TYR A 343 0.45 17.66 -14.09
N ALA A 344 0.90 16.52 -14.61
CA ALA A 344 0.40 15.98 -15.88
C ALA A 344 -0.94 15.21 -15.70
N THR A 345 -1.93 15.87 -15.09
CA THR A 345 -3.25 15.29 -14.75
C THR A 345 -4.00 14.76 -15.97
N HIS A 346 -3.76 15.35 -17.15
CA HIS A 346 -4.31 14.89 -18.43
C HIS A 346 -3.93 13.43 -18.77
N THR A 347 -2.79 12.92 -18.28
CA THR A 347 -2.37 11.52 -18.48
C THR A 347 -3.26 10.53 -17.76
N LEU A 348 -3.95 10.95 -16.69
CA LEU A 348 -4.86 10.11 -15.93
C LEU A 348 -6.25 10.03 -16.56
N ARG A 349 -6.56 10.84 -17.58
CA ARG A 349 -7.86 10.80 -18.26
C ARG A 349 -8.06 9.45 -18.98
N PRO A 350 -9.30 8.93 -19.08
CA PRO A 350 -9.58 7.64 -19.70
C PRO A 350 -9.05 7.45 -21.13
N VAL A 351 -8.78 8.55 -21.85
CA VAL A 351 -8.22 8.50 -23.21
C VAL A 351 -6.78 7.97 -23.23
N LEU A 352 -6.01 8.20 -22.17
CA LEU A 352 -4.64 7.72 -22.01
C LEU A 352 -4.57 6.57 -21.00
N SER A 353 -5.34 6.65 -19.92
CA SER A 353 -5.36 5.71 -18.81
C SER A 353 -6.73 5.02 -18.68
N SER A 354 -7.10 4.22 -19.69
CA SER A 354 -8.44 3.62 -19.75
C SER A 354 -8.71 2.57 -18.67
N ASN A 355 -7.72 1.76 -18.30
CA ASN A 355 -7.93 0.67 -17.32
C ASN A 355 -7.46 1.03 -15.91
N LEU A 356 -6.91 2.23 -15.72
CA LEU A 356 -6.33 2.67 -14.46
C LEU A 356 -7.40 2.80 -13.37
N ARG A 357 -7.18 2.09 -12.26
CA ARG A 357 -8.12 1.93 -11.14
C ARG A 357 -7.51 2.33 -9.81
N VAL A 358 -6.26 1.91 -9.57
CA VAL A 358 -5.53 2.19 -8.34
C VAL A 358 -4.33 3.06 -8.67
N VAL A 359 -4.26 4.23 -8.03
CA VAL A 359 -3.22 5.22 -8.30
C VAL A 359 -2.62 5.70 -6.99
N LYS A 360 -1.29 5.63 -6.87
CA LYS A 360 -0.53 6.24 -5.78
C LYS A 360 0.44 7.27 -6.36
N LEU A 361 0.22 8.55 -6.04
CA LEU A 361 0.99 9.67 -6.58
C LEU A 361 1.22 10.78 -5.54
N HIS A 362 2.25 11.58 -5.79
CA HIS A 362 2.52 12.81 -5.04
C HIS A 362 1.28 13.71 -4.90
N HIS A 363 1.04 14.25 -3.70
CA HIS A 363 -0.16 15.04 -3.37
C HIS A 363 -0.40 16.24 -4.31
N SER A 364 0.66 16.79 -4.90
CA SER A 364 0.60 17.90 -5.86
C SER A 364 -0.34 17.64 -7.04
N VAL A 365 -0.61 16.38 -7.38
CA VAL A 365 -1.55 16.04 -8.47
C VAL A 365 -2.96 16.60 -8.20
N VAL A 366 -3.35 16.69 -6.92
CA VAL A 366 -4.61 17.29 -6.45
C VAL A 366 -4.38 18.70 -5.94
N THR A 367 -3.33 18.93 -5.16
CA THR A 367 -3.15 20.19 -4.43
C THR A 367 -2.48 21.28 -5.25
N GLN A 368 -1.80 20.92 -6.34
CA GLN A 368 -0.93 21.77 -7.16
C GLN A 368 0.22 22.44 -6.39
N ILE A 369 0.46 22.00 -5.15
CA ILE A 369 1.56 22.46 -4.32
C ILE A 369 2.68 21.44 -4.46
N PRO A 370 3.88 21.83 -4.96
CA PRO A 370 5.00 20.91 -5.05
C PRO A 370 5.69 20.74 -3.69
N THR A 371 6.50 19.68 -3.57
CA THR A 371 7.44 19.54 -2.45
C THR A 371 8.78 20.12 -2.87
N LEU A 372 9.28 21.08 -2.10
CA LEU A 372 10.53 21.79 -2.37
C LEU A 372 11.57 21.39 -1.33
N GLU A 373 12.75 20.97 -1.79
CA GLU A 373 13.94 20.78 -0.96
C GLU A 373 14.99 21.81 -1.37
N LEU A 374 15.42 22.64 -0.43
CA LEU A 374 16.50 23.62 -0.61
C LEU A 374 17.58 23.37 0.45
N GLU A 375 18.83 23.21 0.03
CA GLU A 375 19.95 23.10 0.97
C GLU A 375 20.07 24.38 1.81
N GLY A 376 20.12 24.22 3.14
CA GLY A 376 20.24 25.34 4.10
C GLY A 376 18.92 25.96 4.55
N PHE A 377 17.77 25.44 4.09
CA PHE A 377 16.45 25.93 4.48
C PHE A 377 15.73 24.92 5.38
N SER A 378 14.90 25.43 6.30
CA SER A 378 14.02 24.57 7.10
C SER A 378 12.86 24.02 6.25
N SER A 379 12.33 22.86 6.62
CA SER A 379 11.15 22.28 5.94
C SER A 379 9.97 23.25 5.93
N MET A 380 9.78 24.04 6.98
CA MET A 380 8.73 25.06 7.06
C MET A 380 8.95 26.22 6.10
N ALA A 381 10.20 26.69 5.94
CA ALA A 381 10.52 27.72 4.95
C ALA A 381 10.24 27.22 3.53
N CYS A 382 10.66 25.99 3.21
CA CYS A 382 10.39 25.37 1.92
C CYS A 382 8.88 25.24 1.63
N LEU A 383 8.10 24.83 2.64
CA LEU A 383 6.65 24.69 2.54
C LEU A 383 5.96 26.04 2.32
N HIS A 384 6.40 27.09 3.03
CA HIS A 384 5.92 28.45 2.84
C HIS A 384 6.21 28.96 1.42
N ILE A 385 7.42 28.73 0.91
CA ILE A 385 7.80 29.07 -0.46
C ILE A 385 6.92 28.28 -1.46
N ALA A 386 6.69 26.99 -1.23
CA ALA A 386 5.85 26.17 -2.09
C ALA A 386 4.41 26.70 -2.19
N GLU A 387 3.80 27.08 -1.06
CA GLU A 387 2.42 27.57 -1.01
C GLU A 387 2.24 29.03 -1.45
N LYS A 388 3.17 29.93 -1.14
CA LYS A 388 3.02 31.37 -1.43
C LYS A 388 3.64 31.78 -2.76
N ILE A 389 4.73 31.14 -3.17
CA ILE A 389 5.51 31.54 -4.36
C ILE A 389 5.27 30.57 -5.52
N LEU A 390 5.35 29.26 -5.27
CA LEU A 390 5.28 28.28 -6.36
C LEU A 390 3.85 27.97 -6.78
N LEU A 391 2.89 27.88 -5.84
CA LEU A 391 1.50 27.56 -6.15
C LEU A 391 0.86 28.51 -7.19
N PRO A 392 0.93 29.86 -7.08
CA PRO A 392 0.32 30.74 -8.09
C PRO A 392 0.90 30.53 -9.50
N ARG A 393 2.20 30.19 -9.58
CA ARG A 393 2.87 29.88 -10.85
C ARG A 393 2.44 28.51 -11.38
N ALA A 394 2.30 27.52 -10.50
CA ALA A 394 1.80 26.21 -10.85
C ALA A 394 0.36 26.28 -11.36
N GLU A 395 -0.51 27.09 -10.73
CA GLU A 395 -1.88 27.33 -11.19
C GLU A 395 -1.92 27.99 -12.58
N MET A 396 -1.00 28.90 -12.87
CA MET A 396 -0.89 29.53 -14.19
C MET A 396 -0.39 28.56 -15.26
N ALA A 397 0.61 27.72 -14.93
CA ALA A 397 1.23 26.78 -15.87
C ALA A 397 0.38 25.51 -16.08
N PHE A 398 -0.31 25.06 -15.06
CA PHE A 398 -1.09 23.81 -15.01
C PHE A 398 -2.47 24.10 -14.45
N PRO A 399 -3.41 24.65 -15.24
CA PRO A 399 -4.66 25.21 -14.72
C PRO A 399 -5.62 24.17 -14.13
N GLU A 400 -5.52 22.89 -14.53
CA GLU A 400 -6.44 21.85 -14.11
C GLU A 400 -5.81 20.86 -13.11
N PRO A 401 -6.08 21.01 -11.78
CA PRO A 401 -5.75 19.97 -10.81
C PRO A 401 -6.56 18.70 -11.08
N PHE A 402 -6.09 17.55 -10.60
CA PHE A 402 -6.87 16.34 -10.70
C PHE A 402 -8.17 16.46 -9.90
N VAL A 403 -9.29 16.15 -10.56
CA VAL A 403 -10.60 16.04 -9.91
C VAL A 403 -11.15 14.63 -10.13
N PRO A 404 -11.97 14.08 -9.21
CA PRO A 404 -12.43 12.69 -9.28
C PRO A 404 -13.12 12.34 -10.60
N ASP A 405 -13.85 13.29 -11.20
CA ASP A 405 -14.57 13.09 -12.46
C ASP A 405 -13.66 13.07 -13.70
N MET A 406 -12.38 13.44 -13.58
CA MET A 406 -11.43 13.32 -14.70
C MET A 406 -11.28 11.88 -15.17
N ASN A 407 -11.36 10.92 -14.23
CA ASN A 407 -11.38 9.50 -14.54
C ASN A 407 -12.27 8.74 -13.52
N PRO A 408 -13.56 8.51 -13.83
CA PRO A 408 -14.49 7.83 -12.95
C PRO A 408 -14.23 6.30 -12.82
N ARG A 409 -13.19 5.77 -13.47
CA ARG A 409 -12.74 4.38 -13.30
C ARG A 409 -11.73 4.21 -12.17
N ILE A 410 -11.10 5.30 -11.74
CA ILE A 410 -10.20 5.28 -10.58
C ILE A 410 -11.07 5.04 -9.34
N THR A 411 -10.88 3.88 -8.71
CA THR A 411 -11.59 3.46 -7.50
C THR A 411 -10.77 3.75 -6.25
N SER A 412 -9.44 3.77 -6.37
CA SER A 412 -8.52 4.01 -5.26
C SER A 412 -7.47 5.06 -5.63
N LEU A 413 -7.34 6.09 -4.80
CA LEU A 413 -6.32 7.13 -4.93
C LEU A 413 -5.57 7.29 -3.61
N THR A 414 -4.25 7.20 -3.67
CA THR A 414 -3.34 7.49 -2.56
C THR A 414 -2.54 8.74 -2.88
N LEU A 415 -2.62 9.75 -2.02
CA LEU A 415 -1.78 10.95 -2.08
C LEU A 415 -0.62 10.83 -1.11
N THR A 416 0.60 10.99 -1.62
CA THR A 416 1.85 10.85 -0.88
C THR A 416 2.53 12.18 -0.59
N HIS A 417 3.49 12.17 0.34
CA HIS A 417 4.28 13.34 0.72
C HIS A 417 3.46 14.53 1.20
N ILE A 418 2.32 14.29 1.87
CA ILE A 418 1.49 15.39 2.36
C ILE A 418 2.19 16.03 3.57
N PRO A 419 2.50 17.33 3.53
CA PRO A 419 3.07 17.99 4.70
C PRO A 419 2.09 18.01 5.89
N ARG A 420 2.61 17.89 7.11
CA ARG A 420 1.80 17.93 8.35
C ARG A 420 1.30 19.33 8.71
N ARG A 421 1.92 20.35 8.14
CA ARG A 421 1.69 21.77 8.41
C ARG A 421 1.32 22.49 7.12
N SER A 422 0.53 23.56 7.22
CA SER A 422 0.15 24.39 6.07
C SER A 422 -0.13 25.81 6.50
N SER A 423 0.06 26.78 5.58
CA SER A 423 -0.42 28.16 5.72
C SER A 423 -1.86 28.35 5.23
N GLY A 424 -2.59 27.25 4.99
CA GLY A 424 -3.98 27.21 4.55
C GLY A 424 -4.23 26.61 3.16
N PRO A 425 -3.47 26.95 2.10
CA PRO A 425 -3.73 26.46 0.74
C PRO A 425 -3.80 24.94 0.60
N LEU A 426 -2.90 24.19 1.24
CA LEU A 426 -2.92 22.73 1.21
C LEU A 426 -4.22 22.16 1.79
N ILE A 427 -4.61 22.67 2.97
CA ILE A 427 -5.83 22.25 3.68
C ILE A 427 -7.05 22.54 2.82
N ASN A 428 -7.14 23.76 2.28
CA ASN A 428 -8.22 24.18 1.39
C ASN A 428 -8.35 23.28 0.15
N ARG A 429 -7.23 22.87 -0.44
CA ARG A 429 -7.21 21.98 -1.62
C ARG A 429 -7.68 20.57 -1.27
N LEU A 430 -7.22 20.00 -0.15
CA LEU A 430 -7.63 18.68 0.31
C LEU A 430 -9.12 18.64 0.72
N VAL A 431 -9.60 19.65 1.44
CA VAL A 431 -11.01 19.80 1.80
C VAL A 431 -11.87 19.96 0.55
N SER A 432 -11.43 20.75 -0.43
CA SER A 432 -12.13 20.91 -1.70
C SER A 432 -12.23 19.60 -2.47
N PHE A 433 -11.16 18.79 -2.46
CA PHE A 433 -11.18 17.47 -3.08
C PHE A 433 -12.17 16.51 -2.39
N LEU A 434 -12.23 16.48 -1.05
CA LEU A 434 -13.23 15.71 -0.31
C LEU A 434 -14.67 16.13 -0.65
N LYS A 435 -14.92 17.43 -0.87
CA LYS A 435 -16.23 17.92 -1.34
C LYS A 435 -16.53 17.39 -2.74
N LEU A 436 -15.56 17.40 -3.65
CA LEU A 436 -15.71 16.83 -5.00
C LEU A 436 -16.00 15.33 -4.98
N LEU A 437 -15.37 14.57 -4.07
CA LEU A 437 -15.68 13.14 -3.87
C LEU A 437 -17.15 12.93 -3.47
N SER A 438 -17.64 13.73 -2.53
CA SER A 438 -19.04 13.68 -2.11
C SER A 438 -20.02 14.06 -3.25
N ALA A 439 -19.62 14.98 -4.13
CA ALA A 439 -20.41 15.38 -5.30
C ALA A 439 -20.44 14.29 -6.39
N GLN A 440 -19.30 13.66 -6.67
CA GLN A 440 -19.22 12.52 -7.58
C GLN A 440 -20.10 11.37 -7.09
N GLU A 441 -20.06 11.07 -5.79
CA GLU A 441 -20.89 10.03 -5.19
C GLU A 441 -22.40 10.32 -5.35
N ARG A 442 -22.82 11.56 -5.10
CA ARG A 442 -24.20 12.01 -5.38
C ARG A 442 -24.59 11.81 -6.84
N ALA A 443 -23.73 12.23 -7.77
CA ALA A 443 -24.00 12.13 -9.20
C ALA A 443 -24.17 10.67 -9.64
N LEU A 444 -23.30 9.76 -9.17
CA LEU A 444 -23.39 8.33 -9.47
C LEU A 444 -24.63 7.68 -8.83
N PHE A 445 -24.99 8.09 -7.61
CA PHE A 445 -26.22 7.62 -6.94
C PHE A 445 -27.48 8.03 -7.71
N ASP A 446 -27.54 9.27 -8.21
CA ASP A 446 -28.68 9.74 -8.99
C ASP A 446 -28.80 9.00 -10.34
N LEU A 447 -27.67 8.61 -10.94
CA LEU A 447 -27.64 7.81 -12.16
C LEU A 447 -28.08 6.35 -11.95
N SER A 448 -27.69 5.72 -10.84
CA SER A 448 -28.03 4.31 -10.55
C SER A 448 -29.53 4.10 -10.26
N SER A 449 -30.24 5.15 -9.87
CA SER A 449 -31.70 5.12 -9.66
C SER A 449 -32.52 4.88 -10.95
N ARG A 450 -31.91 5.06 -12.13
CA ARG A 450 -32.57 4.92 -13.44
C ARG A 450 -32.24 3.58 -14.10
N ARG A 451 -32.88 2.49 -13.63
CA ARG A 451 -33.02 1.15 -14.27
C ARG A 451 -31.93 0.80 -15.32
N GLY A 452 -30.67 0.76 -14.90
CA GLY A 452 -29.55 0.30 -15.71
C GLY A 452 -28.37 -0.09 -14.81
N PRO A 453 -27.53 -1.07 -15.19
CA PRO A 453 -26.36 -1.44 -14.41
C PRO A 453 -25.38 -0.25 -14.31
N SER A 454 -25.04 0.17 -13.10
CA SER A 454 -24.02 1.21 -12.88
C SER A 454 -22.63 0.62 -13.16
N VAL A 455 -22.04 0.95 -14.30
CA VAL A 455 -20.73 0.41 -14.73
C VAL A 455 -19.54 1.10 -14.03
N LEU A 456 -19.75 2.30 -13.46
CA LEU A 456 -18.68 3.11 -12.88
C LEU A 456 -18.92 3.34 -11.38
N ALA A 457 -18.02 2.81 -10.55
CA ALA A 457 -18.04 3.05 -9.12
C ALA A 457 -17.52 4.45 -8.75
N GLY A 458 -16.68 5.09 -9.56
CA GLY A 458 -15.96 6.30 -9.11
C GLY A 458 -15.01 6.00 -7.96
N LEU A 459 -14.47 7.05 -7.35
CA LEU A 459 -13.51 6.93 -6.27
C LEU A 459 -14.22 6.47 -4.98
N ARG A 460 -13.74 5.37 -4.41
CA ARG A 460 -14.31 4.69 -3.23
C ARG A 460 -13.31 4.52 -2.10
N HIS A 461 -12.03 4.56 -2.42
CA HIS A 461 -10.94 4.52 -1.47
C HIS A 461 -10.02 5.74 -1.67
N PHE A 462 -9.81 6.52 -0.63
CA PHE A 462 -8.93 7.68 -0.65
C PHE A 462 -7.97 7.58 0.52
N ARG A 463 -6.67 7.52 0.23
CA ARG A 463 -5.63 7.40 1.24
C ARG A 463 -4.72 8.60 1.25
N LEU A 464 -4.41 9.11 2.43
CA LEU A 464 -3.51 10.24 2.66
C LEU A 464 -2.28 9.76 3.42
N GLU A 465 -1.10 9.83 2.78
CA GLU A 465 0.19 9.51 3.40
C GLU A 465 0.92 10.81 3.76
N PHE A 466 1.02 11.08 5.06
CA PHE A 466 1.63 12.28 5.61
C PHE A 466 3.10 12.08 5.95
N GLU A 467 3.90 13.11 5.70
CA GLU A 467 5.29 13.20 6.15
C GLU A 467 5.40 13.29 7.68
N GLN A 468 6.62 13.18 8.19
CA GLN A 468 6.91 13.41 9.62
C GLN A 468 6.68 14.88 9.98
N ASP A 469 6.19 15.17 11.19
CA ASP A 469 5.97 16.56 11.61
C ASP A 469 7.31 17.25 11.87
N ALA A 470 7.54 18.40 11.24
CA ALA A 470 8.77 19.16 11.37
C ALA A 470 9.00 19.70 12.80
N TYR A 471 7.93 19.84 13.60
CA TYR A 471 8.03 20.25 15.01
C TYR A 471 8.34 19.09 15.97
N GLU A 472 8.20 17.83 15.55
CA GLU A 472 8.50 16.66 16.39
C GLU A 472 9.99 16.24 16.31
N GLY A 473 10.82 17.01 15.60
CA GLY A 473 12.22 16.70 15.33
C GLY A 473 13.17 16.60 16.54
N ASP A 474 12.78 17.06 17.73
CA ASP A 474 13.67 17.12 18.90
C ASP A 474 13.06 16.61 20.23
N ALA A 475 11.86 16.03 20.22
CA ALA A 475 11.25 15.49 21.43
C ALA A 475 10.71 14.08 21.21
N TYR A 476 11.35 13.10 21.85
CA TYR A 476 10.76 11.79 22.12
C TYR A 476 9.55 11.98 23.05
N ILE A 477 8.40 12.33 22.48
CA ILE A 477 7.11 12.16 23.13
C ILE A 477 6.25 11.35 22.16
N ALA A 478 6.21 10.05 22.41
CA ALA A 478 5.12 9.20 21.95
C ALA A 478 3.83 9.70 22.62
N GLY A 479 3.20 10.69 22.00
CA GLY A 479 1.82 11.06 22.26
C GLY A 479 1.00 10.54 21.08
N GLU A 480 0.19 9.53 21.35
CA GLU A 480 -0.75 8.91 20.41
C GLU A 480 -1.57 9.99 19.68
N ILE A 481 -1.14 10.38 18.47
CA ILE A 481 -2.04 11.04 17.51
C ILE A 481 -2.85 9.91 16.91
N ASP A 482 -4.02 9.75 17.51
CA ASP A 482 -4.95 8.64 17.36
C ASP A 482 -5.51 8.56 15.92
N ALA A 483 -4.73 7.96 15.01
CA ALA A 483 -5.17 7.55 13.69
C ALA A 483 -6.36 6.57 13.80
N GLU A 484 -6.46 5.83 14.91
CA GLU A 484 -7.55 4.94 15.24
C GLU A 484 -8.86 5.72 15.49
N GLU A 485 -8.84 6.90 16.12
CA GLU A 485 -10.03 7.75 16.26
C GLU A 485 -10.53 8.32 14.91
N LEU A 486 -9.60 8.60 13.97
CA LEU A 486 -9.95 9.00 12.61
C LEU A 486 -10.54 7.82 11.82
N LEU A 487 -10.03 6.60 12.02
CA LEU A 487 -10.57 5.34 11.47
C LEU A 487 -11.93 4.97 12.07
N ASN A 488 -12.11 5.12 13.38
CA ASN A 488 -13.36 4.88 14.12
C ASN A 488 -14.45 5.92 13.81
N SER A 489 -14.09 7.02 13.13
CA SER A 489 -15.07 7.92 12.53
C SER A 489 -15.76 7.32 11.27
N GLY A 490 -15.19 6.25 10.71
CA GLY A 490 -15.61 5.55 9.49
C GLY A 490 -16.21 4.15 9.68
N ASP A 491 -16.24 3.59 10.88
CA ASP A 491 -16.83 2.26 11.12
C ASP A 491 -18.36 2.31 11.19
N LYS A 492 -18.93 2.36 9.98
CA LYS A 492 -20.04 1.57 9.43
C LYS A 492 -20.48 2.23 8.12
N GLY A 493 -19.55 2.32 7.17
CA GLY A 493 -19.96 2.28 5.76
C GLY A 493 -20.56 0.92 5.49
N PHE A 494 -21.76 0.87 4.92
CA PHE A 494 -22.45 -0.37 4.55
C PHE A 494 -21.49 -1.32 3.81
N SER A 495 -21.03 -2.33 4.52
CA SER A 495 -20.35 -3.49 3.95
C SER A 495 -21.40 -4.60 3.82
N PHE A 496 -21.52 -5.18 2.64
CA PHE A 496 -22.53 -6.19 2.28
C PHE A 496 -22.26 -7.57 2.92
N PHE A 497 -21.23 -7.70 3.76
CA PHE A 497 -21.01 -8.91 4.56
C PHE A 497 -21.08 -8.54 6.04
N GLY A 498 -22.10 -9.08 6.71
CA GLY A 498 -22.40 -8.81 8.10
C GLY A 498 -21.54 -9.63 9.06
N ASP A 499 -21.21 -9.01 10.18
CA ASP A 499 -20.96 -9.70 11.45
C ASP A 499 -22.03 -9.21 12.44
N GLU A 500 -23.12 -9.97 12.53
CA GLU A 500 -23.99 -9.97 13.71
C GLU A 500 -23.55 -11.11 14.63
N ALA A 501 -22.69 -10.81 15.59
CA ALA A 501 -22.56 -11.59 16.81
C ALA A 501 -22.49 -10.62 18.00
N GLY A 502 -23.59 -10.58 18.75
CA GLY A 502 -23.87 -9.53 19.74
C GLY A 502 -23.04 -9.60 21.01
N GLY A 503 -22.79 -8.41 21.57
CA GLY A 503 -22.56 -8.19 22.99
C GLY A 503 -23.28 -6.91 23.39
N ARG A 504 -24.34 -7.01 24.20
CA ARG A 504 -25.05 -5.85 24.76
C ARG A 504 -24.08 -4.93 25.53
N PRO A 505 -24.21 -3.60 25.45
CA PRO A 505 -23.41 -2.71 26.28
C PRO A 505 -23.85 -2.81 27.75
N ARG A 506 -22.89 -3.04 28.65
CA ARG A 506 -23.05 -2.78 30.09
C ARG A 506 -22.97 -1.27 30.33
N PRO A 507 -23.72 -0.70 31.28
CA PRO A 507 -23.67 0.73 31.57
C PRO A 507 -22.32 1.09 32.19
N ILE A 508 -21.60 2.02 31.56
CA ILE A 508 -20.40 2.63 32.14
C ILE A 508 -20.86 3.59 33.23
N ARG A 509 -20.38 3.32 34.45
CA ARG A 509 -20.58 4.14 35.64
C ARG A 509 -19.68 5.37 35.53
N GLU A 510 -20.26 6.56 35.48
CA GLU A 510 -19.53 7.83 35.54
C GLU A 510 -18.63 7.85 36.79
N LEU A 511 -17.31 7.87 36.59
CA LEU A 511 -16.36 8.30 37.62
C LEU A 511 -16.09 9.79 37.41
N ALA A 512 -16.63 10.60 38.32
CA ALA A 512 -16.35 12.02 38.42
C ALA A 512 -14.85 12.26 38.66
N THR A 513 -14.22 13.06 37.79
CA THR A 513 -12.88 13.62 38.00
C THR A 513 -13.00 14.94 38.80
N PRO A 514 -12.19 15.16 39.85
CA PRO A 514 -12.20 16.39 40.63
C PRO A 514 -11.42 17.52 39.93
N PRO A 515 -11.69 18.81 40.25
CA PRO A 515 -11.06 19.94 39.59
C PRO A 515 -9.58 20.11 40.03
N PRO A 516 -8.71 20.66 39.16
CA PRO A 516 -7.29 20.81 39.49
C PRO A 516 -7.08 21.89 40.56
N GLN A 517 -6.37 21.50 41.63
CA GLN A 517 -5.89 22.39 42.67
C GLN A 517 -4.74 23.26 42.16
N LYS A 518 -4.87 24.57 42.40
CA LYS A 518 -3.78 25.55 42.28
C LYS A 518 -2.59 25.11 43.13
N ARG A 519 -1.41 25.03 42.51
CA ARG A 519 -0.13 25.06 43.23
C ARG A 519 0.58 26.35 42.87
N ASP A 520 0.80 27.15 43.90
CA ASP A 520 1.63 28.33 43.89
C ASP A 520 3.07 27.95 43.53
N LEU A 521 3.62 28.61 42.51
CA LEU A 521 5.06 28.72 42.33
C LEU A 521 5.40 30.21 42.30
N THR A 522 6.22 30.54 43.28
CA THR A 522 6.80 31.82 43.63
C THR A 522 7.48 32.54 42.46
N GLU A 523 7.31 33.85 42.49
CA GLU A 523 7.95 34.89 41.69
C GLU A 523 9.47 34.68 41.54
N PHE A 524 9.94 34.72 40.29
CA PHE A 524 11.25 35.25 39.94
C PHE A 524 11.06 36.29 38.85
N SER A 525 11.11 37.55 39.28
CA SER A 525 11.06 38.74 38.45
C SER A 525 12.41 38.93 37.75
N VAL A 526 12.42 38.85 36.42
CA VAL A 526 13.45 39.51 35.59
C VAL A 526 12.70 40.41 34.63
N SER A 527 12.69 41.70 34.97
CA SER A 527 12.25 42.80 34.13
C SER A 527 13.23 43.00 32.98
N GLN A 528 12.85 42.69 31.74
CA GLN A 528 13.49 43.23 30.54
C GLN A 528 12.48 43.38 29.38
N GLY A 529 12.25 44.63 28.99
CA GLY A 529 12.29 45.07 27.59
C GLY A 529 11.13 44.69 26.68
N GLU A 530 10.27 45.66 26.39
CA GLU A 530 9.65 45.80 25.06
C GLU A 530 10.76 46.01 24.01
N GLN A 531 11.22 44.93 23.35
CA GLN A 531 12.12 44.84 22.19
C GLN A 531 12.42 43.32 22.07
N ASP A 532 12.06 42.52 21.06
CA ASP A 532 12.10 42.69 19.61
C ASP A 532 11.05 41.77 18.94
N LEU A 533 10.22 42.33 18.06
CA LEU A 533 9.29 41.61 17.16
C LEU A 533 9.92 41.33 15.78
N GLU A 534 11.23 41.54 15.64
CA GLU A 534 11.94 41.46 14.34
C GLU A 534 12.56 40.09 14.03
N THR A 535 12.57 39.13 14.97
CA THR A 535 13.30 37.85 14.82
C THR A 535 12.52 36.71 14.17
N GLU A 536 11.26 36.93 13.75
CA GLU A 536 10.39 35.86 13.24
C GLU A 536 10.38 35.69 11.71
N HIS A 537 11.04 36.59 10.96
CA HIS A 537 11.09 36.54 9.50
C HIS A 537 12.54 36.57 9.05
N LEU A 538 12.92 35.61 8.20
CA LEU A 538 14.20 35.59 7.50
C LEU A 538 14.02 36.26 6.14
N ASP A 539 14.78 37.32 5.87
CA ASP A 539 14.85 37.92 4.55
C ASP A 539 15.73 37.03 3.65
N ILE A 540 15.12 36.39 2.66
CA ILE A 540 15.77 35.42 1.78
C ILE A 540 15.81 35.95 0.36
N ASP A 541 17.00 36.08 -0.19
CA ASP A 541 17.21 36.37 -1.60
C ASP A 541 16.85 35.15 -2.46
N VAL A 542 15.68 35.20 -3.10
CA VAL A 542 15.22 34.19 -4.05
C VAL A 542 15.39 34.73 -5.47
N TRP A 543 16.02 33.95 -6.34
CA TRP A 543 16.14 34.29 -7.76
C TRP A 543 14.82 34.01 -8.49
N VAL A 544 14.17 35.07 -8.96
CA VAL A 544 12.87 35.04 -9.66
C VAL A 544 13.01 35.83 -10.97
N ASP A 545 12.66 35.22 -12.10
CA ASP A 545 12.66 35.87 -13.43
C ASP A 545 13.98 36.56 -13.81
N GLY A 546 15.11 35.93 -13.45
CA GLY A 546 16.45 36.47 -13.71
C GLY A 546 16.85 37.64 -12.81
N LYS A 547 16.09 37.94 -11.75
CA LYS A 547 16.38 38.97 -10.75
C LYS A 547 16.38 38.38 -9.35
N SER A 548 17.36 38.76 -8.52
CA SER A 548 17.34 38.43 -7.09
C SER A 548 16.25 39.25 -6.40
N THR A 549 15.33 38.59 -5.71
CA THR A 549 14.23 39.21 -4.98
C THR A 549 14.26 38.73 -3.53
N THR A 550 14.43 39.65 -2.59
CA THR A 550 14.39 39.34 -1.16
C THR A 550 12.95 39.09 -0.73
N VAL A 551 12.65 37.87 -0.29
CA VAL A 551 11.37 37.45 0.26
C VAL A 551 11.51 37.32 1.76
N LYS A 552 10.64 37.99 2.51
CA LYS A 552 10.48 37.77 3.96
C LYS A 552 9.82 36.41 4.17
N VAL A 553 10.57 35.41 4.61
CA VAL A 553 10.09 34.06 4.92
C VAL A 553 9.97 33.90 6.43
N TRP A 554 8.76 33.68 6.92
CA TRP A 554 8.49 33.54 8.35
C TRP A 554 8.99 32.19 8.90
N VAL A 555 9.57 32.20 10.11
CA VAL A 555 10.26 31.06 10.76
C VAL A 555 9.67 30.73 12.17
N GLY A 556 8.60 31.41 12.60
CA GLY A 556 7.97 31.26 13.94
C GLY A 556 6.87 30.18 14.06
N SER A 557 6.12 30.12 15.18
CA SER A 557 5.23 28.98 15.57
C SER A 557 3.70 29.22 15.60
N ALA A 558 3.18 30.43 15.34
CA ALA A 558 1.77 30.76 15.60
C ALA A 558 0.76 30.70 14.42
N SER A 559 1.15 30.36 13.19
CA SER A 559 0.23 30.45 12.01
C SER A 559 0.08 29.19 11.16
N ASN A 560 0.79 28.10 11.47
CA ASN A 560 0.71 26.86 10.68
C ASN A 560 -0.26 25.86 11.28
N GLU A 561 -1.42 25.73 10.64
CA GLU A 561 -2.46 24.79 11.01
C GLU A 561 -1.97 23.36 10.83
N ASN A 562 -2.35 22.48 11.77
CA ASN A 562 -2.11 21.06 11.64
C ASN A 562 -3.13 20.49 10.66
N VAL A 563 -2.63 20.01 9.51
CA VAL A 563 -3.46 19.54 8.40
C VAL A 563 -4.35 18.37 8.82
N LEU A 564 -3.86 17.47 9.69
CA LEU A 564 -4.66 16.35 10.19
C LEU A 564 -5.81 16.82 11.07
N SER A 565 -5.54 17.77 11.97
CA SER A 565 -6.56 18.33 12.87
C SER A 565 -7.70 18.97 12.09
N GLU A 566 -7.39 19.77 11.07
CA GLU A 566 -8.39 20.44 10.23
C GLU A 566 -9.19 19.44 9.39
N LEU A 567 -8.54 18.43 8.81
CA LEU A 567 -9.25 17.36 8.07
C LEU A 567 -10.15 16.53 8.99
N LYS A 568 -9.70 16.23 10.21
CA LYS A 568 -10.50 15.52 11.22
C LYS A 568 -11.72 16.34 11.61
N GLN A 569 -11.55 17.64 11.88
CA GLN A 569 -12.66 18.54 12.18
C GLN A 569 -13.68 18.60 11.03
N PHE A 570 -13.21 18.84 9.79
CA PHE A 570 -14.08 18.85 8.62
C PHE A 570 -14.87 17.54 8.47
N ARG A 571 -14.23 16.39 8.72
CA ARG A 571 -14.91 15.10 8.65
C ARG A 571 -15.95 14.88 9.75
N LEU A 572 -15.65 15.25 10.99
CA LEU A 572 -16.60 15.15 12.10
C LEU A 572 -17.83 16.03 11.87
N GLU A 573 -17.64 17.27 11.40
CA GLU A 573 -18.74 18.18 11.06
C GLU A 573 -19.63 17.64 9.94
N GLY A 574 -19.02 17.10 8.88
CA GLY A 574 -19.74 16.46 7.78
C GLY A 574 -20.55 15.24 8.25
N ARG A 575 -19.95 14.40 9.12
CA ARG A 575 -20.62 13.22 9.69
C ARG A 575 -21.80 13.62 10.57
N ALA A 576 -21.65 14.64 11.42
CA ALA A 576 -22.72 15.14 12.26
C ALA A 576 -23.92 15.63 11.43
N LYS A 577 -23.65 16.34 10.32
CA LYS A 577 -24.70 16.77 9.37
C LYS A 577 -25.39 15.57 8.70
N TYR A 578 -24.62 14.57 8.27
CA TYR A 578 -25.14 13.34 7.69
C TYR A 578 -26.07 12.59 8.66
N LEU A 579 -25.62 12.35 9.89
CA LEU A 579 -26.42 11.65 10.91
C LEU A 579 -27.70 12.41 11.27
N LYS A 580 -27.63 13.75 11.34
CA LYS A 580 -28.82 14.59 11.57
C LYS A 580 -29.86 14.44 10.47
N LEU A 581 -29.44 14.42 9.20
CA LEU A 581 -30.34 14.22 8.06
C LEU A 581 -30.87 12.78 7.98
N GLN A 582 -30.03 11.80 8.31
CA GLN A 582 -30.43 10.40 8.36
C GLN A 582 -31.53 10.16 9.39
N GLY A 583 -31.42 10.76 10.58
CA GLY A 583 -32.45 10.67 11.63
C GLY A 583 -33.76 11.39 11.30
N GLN A 584 -33.76 12.32 10.33
CA GLN A 584 -34.95 13.01 9.84
C GLN A 584 -35.62 12.29 8.66
N SER A 585 -34.95 11.30 8.07
CA SER A 585 -35.46 10.54 6.92
C SER A 585 -36.38 9.41 7.37
N ALA A 586 -37.59 9.35 6.82
CA ALA A 586 -38.56 8.29 7.10
C ALA A 586 -38.08 6.89 6.69
N SER A 587 -37.13 6.80 5.74
CA SER A 587 -36.54 5.54 5.27
C SER A 587 -35.30 5.10 6.06
N GLY A 588 -34.81 5.93 7.01
CA GLY A 588 -33.53 5.70 7.70
C GLY A 588 -32.29 5.82 6.81
N THR A 589 -32.46 6.24 5.55
CA THR A 589 -31.40 6.41 4.56
C THR A 589 -31.40 7.86 4.05
N CYS A 590 -30.21 8.45 3.96
CA CYS A 590 -29.98 9.77 3.39
C CYS A 590 -29.18 9.61 2.09
N PRO A 591 -29.55 10.28 0.98
CA PRO A 591 -28.74 10.25 -0.24
C PRO A 591 -27.33 10.80 0.04
N PRO A 592 -26.27 10.26 -0.59
CA PRO A 592 -24.90 10.70 -0.38
C PRO A 592 -24.64 12.10 -0.95
N GLY A 593 -23.63 12.81 -0.44
CA GLY A 593 -23.22 14.12 -0.96
C GLY A 593 -24.01 15.32 -0.43
N PRO A 594 -24.20 16.41 -1.22
CA PRO A 594 -24.95 17.57 -0.76
C PRO A 594 -26.40 17.19 -0.38
N PRO A 595 -26.96 17.73 0.73
CA PRO A 595 -26.52 18.95 1.43
C PRO A 595 -25.54 18.73 2.61
N HIS A 596 -25.24 17.50 3.02
CA HIS A 596 -24.30 17.26 4.13
C HIS A 596 -22.83 17.27 3.69
N GLY A 597 -22.54 16.96 2.42
CA GLY A 597 -21.19 17.01 1.84
C GLY A 597 -20.20 16.00 2.42
N PHE A 598 -20.71 14.99 3.14
CA PHE A 598 -19.92 13.88 3.69
C PHE A 598 -19.84 12.77 2.64
N TRP A 599 -18.63 12.49 2.17
CA TRP A 599 -18.34 11.35 1.29
C TRP A 599 -18.32 10.04 2.10
N LEU A 600 -19.03 9.00 1.64
CA LEU A 600 -19.19 7.73 2.39
C LEU A 600 -18.11 6.68 2.09
N GLY A 601 -17.22 6.93 1.13
CA GLY A 601 -16.12 6.03 0.83
C GLY A 601 -15.07 5.90 1.94
N LYS A 602 -14.17 4.94 1.78
CA LYS A 602 -13.10 4.62 2.74
C LYS A 602 -12.03 5.72 2.68
N LEU A 603 -11.89 6.48 3.77
CA LEU A 603 -10.79 7.43 3.96
C LEU A 603 -9.75 6.80 4.88
N GLU A 604 -8.54 6.57 4.37
CA GLU A 604 -7.40 6.10 5.16
C GLU A 604 -6.38 7.22 5.34
N VAL A 605 -5.78 7.26 6.52
CA VAL A 605 -4.71 8.20 6.83
C VAL A 605 -3.56 7.40 7.42
N SER A 606 -2.36 7.59 6.89
CA SER A 606 -1.14 7.07 7.49
C SER A 606 -0.15 8.21 7.67
N THR A 607 0.36 8.37 8.88
CA THR A 607 1.54 9.18 9.15
C THR A 607 2.76 8.27 8.99
N HIS A 608 3.83 8.72 8.34
CA HIS A 608 5.09 8.00 8.41
C HIS A 608 5.53 7.89 9.89
N GLN A 609 5.23 6.75 10.54
CA GLN A 609 6.14 6.23 11.55
C GLN A 609 7.42 5.97 10.79
N GLY A 610 8.52 6.59 11.23
CA GLY A 610 9.82 6.32 10.63
C GLY A 610 9.94 4.81 10.48
N THR A 611 9.97 4.32 9.23
CA THR A 611 10.75 3.13 8.94
C THR A 611 12.03 3.37 9.70
N LEU A 612 12.32 2.53 10.71
CA LEU A 612 13.60 2.49 11.36
C LEU A 612 14.61 2.63 10.23
N ARG A 613 15.14 3.85 10.04
CA ARG A 613 16.43 4.04 9.45
C ARG A 613 17.23 3.13 10.33
N SER A 614 17.59 1.96 9.80
CA SER A 614 18.65 1.13 10.31
C SER A 614 19.63 2.11 10.88
N LYS A 615 19.74 2.16 12.22
CA LYS A 615 20.76 2.95 12.86
C LYS A 615 22.00 2.57 12.08
N THR A 616 22.58 3.54 11.35
CA THR A 616 23.99 3.49 11.06
C THR A 616 24.60 3.31 12.43
N ALA A 617 24.91 2.06 12.71
CA ALA A 617 25.65 1.66 13.87
C ALA A 617 27.05 2.19 13.57
N ASP A 618 27.24 3.48 13.85
CA ASP A 618 28.53 4.06 14.17
C ASP A 618 28.98 3.37 15.47
N TYR A 619 29.40 2.11 15.34
CA TYR A 619 30.33 1.52 16.29
C TYR A 619 31.72 1.74 15.72
N TRP A 620 32.39 2.68 16.37
CA TRP A 620 33.82 2.88 16.34
C TRP A 620 34.57 1.56 16.57
N ARG A 621 35.54 1.29 15.69
CA ARG A 621 36.69 0.34 15.77
C ARG A 621 36.42 -1.15 15.85
#